data_AF-A0A835D5N1-F1
#
_entry.id   AF-A0A835D5N1-F1
#
_cell.length_a   1.000
_cell.length_b   1.000
_cell.length_c   1.000
_cell.angle_alpha   90.00
_cell.angle_beta   90.00
_cell.angle_gamma   90.00
#
_symmetry.space_group_name_H-M   'P 1'
#
loop_
_entity.id
_entity.type
_entity.pdbx_description
1 polymer ?
#
loop_
_entity_poly.entity_id
_entity_poly.type
_entity_poly.pdbx_seq_one_letter_code
_entity_poly.pdbx_strand_id
1 'polypeptide(L)'
;MGLPRLKYLCLRSITFMDEKPINDLISSCALLERLELIGCRFYYVKNLNISTPQLMILFIDTCLNDYSEFKIKLSAPKLRALRCRNYMTVEYSIENLSSLVVAWFEMKIGEDGKPDLFLNRKEEYGRRMIKLVGEICNARTITLTPWLLQFVAETPAALLRLPTQFHNLRHLKLFTFCTSASICLTIFLLKRSPCLNKLVLEITNEAELPSDSVLCCLKSVELRNFQGCENELNLLKFLLKKCIGLGEDDHHFYKMANPYGEKHVTIQ
;
A
#
# COMPACT_ATOMS: atom_id res chain seq x y z
N MET A 1 33.88 3.08 -14.30
CA MET A 1 34.22 2.97 -12.87
C MET A 1 33.03 2.35 -12.17
N GLY A 2 33.20 1.24 -11.45
CA GLY A 2 32.09 0.56 -10.75
C GLY A 2 32.28 0.61 -9.24
N LEU A 3 31.18 0.45 -8.49
CA LEU A 3 31.18 0.35 -7.03
C LEU A 3 30.73 -1.07 -6.60
N PRO A 4 31.48 -2.13 -6.96
CA PRO A 4 30.99 -3.51 -6.88
C PRO A 4 30.74 -4.01 -5.45
N ARG A 5 31.33 -3.35 -4.44
CA ARG A 5 31.17 -3.67 -3.01
C ARG A 5 30.10 -2.82 -2.31
N LEU A 6 29.46 -1.89 -3.02
CA LEU A 6 28.47 -1.01 -2.43
C LEU A 6 27.20 -1.80 -2.09
N LYS A 7 26.83 -1.78 -0.80
CA LYS A 7 25.62 -2.44 -0.28
C LYS A 7 24.44 -1.49 -0.12
N TYR A 8 24.70 -0.19 0.01
CA TYR A 8 23.69 0.83 0.22
C TYR A 8 23.91 1.98 -0.76
N LEU A 9 22.87 2.31 -1.52
CA LEU A 9 22.85 3.44 -2.42
C LEU A 9 21.62 4.30 -2.12
N CYS A 10 21.85 5.57 -1.79
CA CYS A 10 20.80 6.56 -1.60
C CYS A 10 21.02 7.70 -2.59
N LEU A 11 20.06 7.90 -3.49
CA LEU A 11 20.05 8.98 -4.45
C LEU A 11 18.95 9.96 -4.03
N ARG A 12 19.34 11.22 -3.80
CA ARG A 12 18.43 12.27 -3.36
C ARG A 12 18.46 13.43 -4.34
N SER A 13 17.28 13.84 -4.80
CA SER A 13 17.09 15.03 -5.63
C SER A 13 17.94 15.05 -6.90
N ILE A 14 18.21 13.88 -7.47
CA ILE A 14 19.00 13.74 -8.71
C ILE A 14 18.08 13.83 -9.91
N THR A 15 18.51 14.57 -10.92
CA THR A 15 17.85 14.63 -12.24
C THR A 15 18.55 13.69 -13.22
N PHE A 16 17.78 12.77 -13.78
CA PHE A 16 18.18 11.89 -14.88
C PHE A 16 17.51 12.39 -16.15
N MET A 17 18.32 12.62 -17.19
CA MET A 17 17.88 13.05 -18.53
C MET A 17 17.84 11.89 -19.54
N ASP A 18 18.27 10.71 -19.10
CA ASP A 18 18.37 9.47 -19.86
C ASP A 18 18.32 8.29 -18.88
N GLU A 19 17.96 7.11 -19.37
CA GLU A 19 17.87 5.87 -18.58
C GLU A 19 19.24 5.25 -18.31
N LYS A 20 20.21 5.49 -19.19
CA LYS A 20 21.54 4.87 -19.13
C LYS A 20 22.29 5.18 -17.83
N PRO A 21 22.36 6.43 -17.31
CA PRO A 21 23.15 6.73 -16.11
C PRO A 21 22.67 5.98 -14.88
N ILE A 22 21.36 5.85 -14.66
CA ILE A 22 20.84 5.12 -13.51
C ILE A 22 20.97 3.61 -13.69
N ASN A 23 20.74 3.10 -14.91
CA ASN A 23 20.88 1.68 -15.20
C ASN A 23 22.34 1.22 -15.05
N ASP A 24 23.30 2.00 -15.55
CA ASP A 24 24.73 1.75 -15.40
C ASP A 24 25.15 1.82 -13.93
N LEU A 25 24.63 2.79 -13.18
CA LEU A 25 24.91 2.91 -11.74
C LEU A 25 24.41 1.70 -10.94
N ILE A 26 23.14 1.31 -11.14
CA ILE A 26 22.53 0.18 -10.44
C ILE A 26 23.22 -1.14 -10.83
N SER A 27 23.48 -1.36 -12.14
CA SER A 27 24.14 -2.59 -12.62
C SER A 27 25.59 -2.71 -12.17
N SER A 28 26.29 -1.60 -11.92
CA SER A 28 27.65 -1.60 -11.38
C SER A 28 27.74 -1.99 -9.89
N CYS A 29 26.61 -2.05 -9.18
CA CYS A 29 26.53 -2.36 -7.75
C CYS A 29 26.02 -3.78 -7.50
N ALA A 30 26.80 -4.81 -7.84
CA ALA A 30 26.39 -6.21 -7.78
C ALA A 30 25.97 -6.72 -6.38
N LEU A 31 26.47 -6.09 -5.31
CA LEU A 31 26.17 -6.44 -3.91
C LEU A 31 25.16 -5.49 -3.24
N LEU A 32 24.39 -4.73 -4.03
CA LEU A 32 23.45 -3.75 -3.50
C LEU A 32 22.31 -4.45 -2.72
N GLU A 33 22.26 -4.20 -1.41
CA GLU A 33 21.25 -4.74 -0.49
C GLU A 33 20.13 -3.73 -0.20
N ARG A 34 20.41 -2.42 -0.31
CA ARG A 34 19.42 -1.35 -0.11
C ARG A 34 19.58 -0.23 -1.12
N LEU A 35 18.46 0.13 -1.77
CA LEU A 35 18.36 1.23 -2.73
C LEU A 35 17.29 2.22 -2.26
N GLU A 36 17.64 3.51 -2.26
CA GLU A 36 16.71 4.60 -1.99
C GLU A 36 16.76 5.64 -3.10
N LEU A 37 15.60 5.98 -3.65
CA LEU A 37 15.41 7.03 -4.63
C LEU A 37 14.43 8.05 -4.04
N ILE A 38 14.90 9.25 -3.72
CA ILE A 38 14.11 10.23 -2.97
C ILE A 38 14.14 11.56 -3.73
N GLY A 39 12.99 12.02 -4.21
CA GLY A 39 12.88 13.28 -4.95
C GLY A 39 13.62 13.29 -6.29
N CYS A 40 13.98 12.12 -6.83
CA CYS A 40 14.66 12.04 -8.12
C CYS A 40 13.70 12.38 -9.27
N ARG A 41 14.22 12.99 -10.33
CA ARG A 41 13.47 13.34 -11.54
C ARG A 41 13.97 12.52 -12.73
N PHE A 42 13.05 11.98 -13.49
CA PHE A 42 13.29 11.11 -14.63
C PHE A 42 12.69 11.76 -15.89
N TYR A 43 13.43 12.70 -16.49
CA TYR A 43 13.05 13.35 -17.75
C TYR A 43 13.47 12.48 -18.92
N TYR A 44 12.61 12.32 -19.91
CA TYR A 44 12.89 11.50 -21.09
C TYR A 44 13.16 10.00 -20.80
N VAL A 45 12.87 9.54 -19.57
CA VAL A 45 12.99 8.14 -19.17
C VAL A 45 11.60 7.51 -19.10
N LYS A 46 11.33 6.53 -19.96
CA LYS A 46 10.06 5.80 -19.95
C LYS A 46 9.99 4.70 -18.91
N ASN A 47 11.11 4.00 -18.70
CA ASN A 47 11.17 2.85 -17.80
C ASN A 47 12.34 2.99 -16.83
N LEU A 48 12.07 2.84 -15.55
CA LEU A 48 13.10 2.62 -14.54
C LEU A 48 13.18 1.12 -14.24
N ASN A 49 14.29 0.50 -14.62
CA ASN A 49 14.51 -0.94 -14.42
C ASN A 49 15.37 -1.16 -13.18
N ILE A 50 14.80 -1.79 -12.15
CA ILE A 50 15.51 -2.17 -10.93
C ILE A 50 15.59 -3.69 -10.90
N SER A 51 16.71 -4.23 -11.38
CA SER A 51 17.00 -5.67 -11.39
C SER A 51 18.29 -5.94 -10.65
N THR A 52 18.18 -6.34 -9.38
CA THR A 52 19.33 -6.57 -8.50
C THR A 52 19.09 -7.79 -7.61
N PRO A 53 19.88 -8.88 -7.76
CA PRO A 53 19.58 -10.16 -7.10
C PRO A 53 19.80 -10.14 -5.58
N GLN A 54 20.57 -9.19 -5.06
CA GLN A 54 20.86 -9.05 -3.62
C GLN A 54 19.98 -8.02 -2.91
N LEU A 55 19.14 -7.28 -3.64
CA LEU A 55 18.37 -6.18 -3.07
C LEU A 55 17.33 -6.70 -2.08
N MET A 56 17.41 -6.23 -0.85
CA MET A 56 16.53 -6.58 0.27
C MET A 56 15.55 -5.46 0.62
N ILE A 57 15.96 -4.20 0.43
CA ILE A 57 15.17 -3.02 0.78
C ILE A 57 15.15 -2.04 -0.39
N LEU A 58 13.95 -1.67 -0.83
CA LEU A 58 13.74 -0.62 -1.83
C LEU A 58 12.83 0.45 -1.27
N PHE A 59 13.29 1.70 -1.33
CA PHE A 59 12.49 2.88 -1.01
C PHE A 59 12.46 3.85 -2.19
N ILE A 60 11.26 4.18 -2.66
CA ILE A 60 11.03 5.18 -3.70
C ILE A 60 10.11 6.24 -3.11
N ASP A 61 10.53 7.50 -3.10
CA ASP A 61 9.77 8.61 -2.54
C ASP A 61 9.75 9.81 -3.48
N THR A 62 8.55 10.20 -3.90
CA THR A 62 8.26 11.43 -4.65
C THR A 62 9.17 11.57 -5.88
N CYS A 63 9.32 10.47 -6.62
CA CYS A 63 10.09 10.45 -7.87
C CYS A 63 9.21 10.90 -9.04
N LEU A 64 9.65 11.95 -9.72
CA LEU A 64 8.91 12.64 -10.78
C LEU A 64 9.35 12.18 -12.17
N ASN A 65 8.46 12.33 -13.13
CA ASN A 65 8.73 12.09 -14.54
C ASN A 65 7.82 13.01 -15.38
N ASP A 66 8.20 13.22 -16.63
CA ASP A 66 7.44 14.02 -17.61
C ASP A 66 6.52 13.17 -18.52
N TYR A 67 6.50 11.85 -18.35
CA TYR A 67 5.72 10.92 -19.18
C TYR A 67 4.48 10.37 -18.48
N SER A 68 3.32 10.47 -19.12
CA SER A 68 2.09 9.82 -18.65
C SER A 68 2.19 8.29 -18.51
N GLU A 69 3.20 7.67 -19.13
CA GLU A 69 3.43 6.22 -19.20
C GLU A 69 4.68 5.77 -18.44
N PHE A 70 5.22 6.57 -17.52
CA PHE A 70 6.39 6.17 -16.74
C PHE A 70 6.14 4.89 -15.94
N LYS A 71 7.06 3.94 -16.09
CA LYS A 71 6.94 2.60 -15.54
C LYS A 71 8.15 2.21 -14.71
N ILE A 72 7.90 1.67 -13.53
CA ILE A 72 8.93 1.07 -12.68
C ILE A 72 8.83 -0.45 -12.82
N LYS A 73 9.87 -1.06 -13.38
CA LYS A 73 10.01 -2.51 -13.49
C LYS A 73 10.93 -3.01 -12.39
N LEU A 74 10.41 -3.90 -11.55
CA LEU A 74 11.11 -4.41 -10.38
C LEU A 74 11.26 -5.93 -10.47
N SER A 75 12.49 -6.42 -10.43
CA SER A 75 12.81 -7.84 -10.32
C SER A 75 13.90 -8.03 -9.26
N ALA A 76 13.50 -8.46 -8.06
CA ALA A 76 14.38 -8.56 -6.91
C ALA A 76 13.98 -9.75 -6.02
N PRO A 77 14.50 -10.96 -6.28
CA PRO A 77 14.06 -12.20 -5.61
C PRO A 77 14.28 -12.22 -4.10
N LYS A 78 15.23 -11.42 -3.58
CA LYS A 78 15.53 -11.31 -2.15
C LYS A 78 14.88 -10.10 -1.48
N LEU A 79 14.04 -9.35 -2.20
CA LEU A 79 13.43 -8.14 -1.65
C LEU A 79 12.49 -8.50 -0.51
N ARG A 80 12.73 -7.93 0.66
CA ARG A 80 11.95 -8.15 1.88
C ARG A 80 11.06 -6.96 2.20
N ALA A 81 11.50 -5.75 1.89
CA ALA A 81 10.77 -4.52 2.14
C ALA A 81 10.71 -3.64 0.90
N LEU A 82 9.49 -3.31 0.48
CA LEU A 82 9.19 -2.38 -0.60
C LEU A 82 8.37 -1.23 -0.03
N ARG A 83 8.89 -0.01 -0.12
CA ARG A 83 8.16 1.20 0.20
C ARG A 83 8.16 2.14 -1.00
N CYS A 84 6.97 2.52 -1.43
CA CYS A 84 6.76 3.42 -2.56
C CYS A 84 5.79 4.51 -2.14
N ARG A 85 6.30 5.74 -2.02
CA ARG A 85 5.50 6.95 -1.88
C ARG A 85 5.58 7.71 -3.20
N ASN A 86 4.57 7.63 -4.04
CA ASN A 86 4.64 8.21 -5.38
C ASN A 86 3.27 8.63 -5.94
N TYR A 87 3.20 8.97 -7.22
CA TYR A 87 1.98 9.33 -7.91
C TYR A 87 1.30 8.12 -8.56
N MET A 88 -0.03 8.13 -8.64
CA MET A 88 -0.82 7.08 -9.32
C MET A 88 -0.58 7.01 -10.84
N THR A 89 0.04 8.04 -11.39
CA THR A 89 0.54 8.07 -12.77
C THR A 89 1.71 7.12 -13.03
N VAL A 90 2.33 6.56 -11.99
CA VAL A 90 3.42 5.59 -12.14
C VAL A 90 2.86 4.18 -12.26
N GLU A 91 3.17 3.48 -13.34
CA GLU A 91 2.86 2.06 -13.46
C GLU A 91 3.97 1.24 -12.78
N TYR A 92 3.56 0.28 -11.93
CA TYR A 92 4.46 -0.71 -11.37
C TYR A 92 4.29 -2.03 -12.14
N SER A 93 5.41 -2.69 -12.41
CA SER A 93 5.45 -4.05 -12.94
C SER A 93 6.45 -4.82 -12.12
N ILE A 94 5.91 -5.61 -11.22
CA ILE A 94 6.67 -6.24 -10.16
C ILE A 94 6.69 -7.75 -10.42
N GLU A 95 7.90 -8.28 -10.58
CA GLU A 95 8.15 -9.68 -10.85
C GLU A 95 9.09 -10.25 -9.78
N ASN A 96 9.02 -11.57 -9.56
CA ASN A 96 9.94 -12.30 -8.69
C ASN A 96 10.03 -11.74 -7.26
N LEU A 97 8.90 -11.48 -6.59
CA LEU A 97 8.87 -11.01 -5.19
C LEU A 97 8.48 -12.09 -4.16
N SER A 98 8.96 -13.32 -4.36
CA SER A 98 8.66 -14.45 -3.46
C SER A 98 9.11 -14.22 -2.02
N SER A 99 10.12 -13.37 -1.80
CA SER A 99 10.65 -13.05 -0.45
C SER A 99 10.01 -11.81 0.21
N LEU A 100 9.04 -11.17 -0.44
CA LEU A 100 8.49 -9.91 0.05
C LEU A 100 7.74 -10.10 1.37
N VAL A 101 8.18 -9.39 2.40
CA VAL A 101 7.56 -9.44 3.73
C VAL A 101 6.69 -8.21 3.96
N VAL A 102 7.21 -7.03 3.61
CA VAL A 102 6.56 -5.74 3.86
C VAL A 102 6.40 -4.98 2.56
N ALA A 103 5.17 -4.57 2.27
CA ALA A 103 4.82 -3.70 1.15
C ALA A 103 4.07 -2.48 1.68
N TRP A 104 4.57 -1.28 1.36
CA TRP A 104 3.92 -0.02 1.72
C TRP A 104 3.82 0.88 0.51
N PHE A 105 2.59 1.18 0.10
CA PHE A 105 2.29 2.08 -0.99
C PHE A 105 1.50 3.30 -0.51
N GLU A 106 2.09 4.47 -0.68
CA GLU A 106 1.46 5.77 -0.47
C GLU A 106 1.35 6.50 -1.80
N MET A 107 0.15 6.45 -2.39
CA MET A 107 -0.10 6.98 -3.72
C MET A 107 -0.84 8.31 -3.68
N LYS A 108 -0.30 9.29 -4.40
CA LYS A 108 -0.85 10.65 -4.57
C LYS A 108 -1.50 10.79 -5.94
N ILE A 109 -2.48 11.67 -6.04
CA ILE A 109 -3.16 11.97 -7.30
C ILE A 109 -2.23 12.74 -8.25
N GLY A 110 -1.54 13.80 -7.82
CA GLY A 110 -0.63 14.58 -8.66
C GLY A 110 0.19 15.59 -7.85
N GLU A 111 1.13 16.29 -8.49
CA GLU A 111 1.91 17.37 -7.84
C GLU A 111 1.02 18.54 -7.40
N ASP A 112 0.03 18.89 -8.21
CA ASP A 112 -0.69 20.16 -8.06
C ASP A 112 -2.01 20.04 -7.28
N GLY A 113 -2.39 18.84 -6.85
CA GLY A 113 -3.65 18.59 -6.15
C GLY A 113 -4.93 18.93 -6.93
N LYS A 114 -4.83 19.27 -8.23
CA LYS A 114 -5.97 19.63 -9.10
C LYS A 114 -6.70 18.37 -9.57
N PRO A 115 -7.88 18.01 -9.02
CA PRO A 115 -8.53 16.72 -9.25
C PRO A 115 -9.03 16.52 -10.69
N ASP A 116 -9.30 17.62 -11.40
CA ASP A 116 -10.10 17.62 -12.63
C ASP A 116 -9.44 16.89 -13.81
N LEU A 117 -8.10 16.96 -13.93
CA LEU A 117 -7.36 16.20 -14.96
C LEU A 117 -7.27 14.70 -14.62
N PHE A 118 -7.47 14.33 -13.35
CA PHE A 118 -7.35 12.94 -12.88
C PHE A 118 -8.66 12.17 -12.98
N LEU A 119 -9.81 12.85 -12.91
CA LEU A 119 -11.12 12.24 -13.08
C LEU A 119 -11.24 11.55 -14.45
N ASN A 120 -10.65 12.13 -15.49
CA ASN A 120 -10.70 11.57 -16.85
C ASN A 120 -9.87 10.28 -17.01
N ARG A 121 -8.94 9.99 -16.09
CA ARG A 121 -8.09 8.77 -16.11
C ARG A 121 -8.33 7.85 -14.91
N LYS A 122 -9.45 8.02 -14.22
CA LYS A 122 -9.80 7.29 -13.01
C LYS A 122 -9.77 5.77 -13.19
N GLU A 123 -10.37 5.28 -14.26
CA GLU A 123 -10.38 3.85 -14.56
C GLU A 123 -8.96 3.31 -14.86
N GLU A 124 -8.13 4.10 -15.54
CA GLU A 124 -6.74 3.72 -15.80
C GLU A 124 -5.94 3.59 -14.50
N TYR A 125 -6.03 4.58 -13.62
CA TYR A 125 -5.35 4.53 -12.33
C TYR A 125 -5.89 3.39 -11.45
N GLY A 126 -7.21 3.18 -11.43
CA GLY A 126 -7.83 2.05 -10.73
C GLY A 126 -7.28 0.71 -11.21
N ARG A 127 -7.18 0.50 -12.53
CA ARG A 127 -6.57 -0.72 -13.11
C ARG A 127 -5.11 -0.90 -12.72
N ARG A 128 -4.31 0.18 -12.73
CA ARG A 128 -2.90 0.14 -12.31
C ARG A 128 -2.77 -0.21 -10.82
N MET A 129 -3.60 0.37 -9.96
CA MET A 129 -3.59 0.10 -8.52
C MET A 129 -4.04 -1.33 -8.21
N ILE A 130 -5.05 -1.84 -8.92
CA ILE A 130 -5.49 -3.24 -8.80
C ILE A 130 -4.36 -4.20 -9.20
N LYS A 131 -3.69 -3.93 -10.32
CA LYS A 131 -2.54 -4.73 -10.76
C LYS A 131 -1.46 -4.73 -9.67
N LEU A 132 -1.11 -3.56 -9.14
CA LEU A 132 -0.11 -3.43 -8.09
C LEU A 132 -0.48 -4.21 -6.81
N VAL A 133 -1.72 -4.11 -6.34
CA VAL A 133 -2.21 -4.86 -5.17
C VAL A 133 -2.13 -6.37 -5.44
N GLY A 134 -2.43 -6.80 -6.66
CA GLY A 134 -2.28 -8.19 -7.07
C GLY A 134 -0.83 -8.68 -7.07
N GLU A 135 0.12 -7.85 -7.51
CA GLU A 135 1.54 -8.20 -7.56
C GLU A 135 2.19 -8.34 -6.17
N ILE A 136 1.62 -7.71 -5.14
CA ILE A 136 2.13 -7.76 -3.76
C ILE A 136 1.37 -8.72 -2.84
N CYS A 137 0.47 -9.55 -3.39
CA CYS A 137 -0.45 -10.38 -2.60
C CYS A 137 0.23 -11.41 -1.69
N ASN A 138 1.49 -11.75 -1.97
CA ASN A 138 2.30 -12.66 -1.17
C ASN A 138 2.93 -12.02 0.07
N ALA A 139 2.82 -10.70 0.24
CA ALA A 139 3.40 -9.99 1.37
C ALA A 139 2.71 -10.34 2.69
N ARG A 140 3.50 -10.39 3.78
CA ARG A 140 2.99 -10.61 5.14
C ARG A 140 2.36 -9.37 5.74
N THR A 141 2.86 -8.19 5.36
CA THR A 141 2.38 -6.89 5.82
C THR A 141 2.17 -5.99 4.62
N ILE A 142 0.93 -5.52 4.46
CA ILE A 142 0.55 -4.59 3.39
C ILE A 142 0.03 -3.30 4.04
N THR A 143 0.53 -2.16 3.56
CA THR A 143 0.06 -0.83 3.93
C THR A 143 -0.40 -0.06 2.68
N LEU A 144 -1.66 0.36 2.65
CA LEU A 144 -2.30 1.05 1.51
C LEU A 144 -2.92 2.38 1.93
N THR A 145 -2.91 3.37 1.04
CA THR A 145 -3.40 4.74 1.32
C THR A 145 -4.80 5.05 0.79
N PRO A 146 -5.47 6.12 1.26
CA PRO A 146 -6.90 6.33 1.04
C PRO A 146 -7.26 6.45 -0.44
N TRP A 147 -6.43 7.18 -1.20
CA TRP A 147 -6.62 7.34 -2.63
C TRP A 147 -6.46 6.03 -3.41
N LEU A 148 -5.50 5.18 -3.03
CA LEU A 148 -5.37 3.86 -3.64
C LEU A 148 -6.65 3.06 -3.40
N LEU A 149 -7.17 3.06 -2.17
CA LEU A 149 -8.41 2.35 -1.84
C LEU A 149 -9.62 2.88 -2.61
N GLN A 150 -9.76 4.20 -2.73
CA GLN A 150 -10.87 4.82 -3.42
C GLN A 150 -10.90 4.43 -4.91
N PHE A 151 -9.79 4.59 -5.63
CA PHE A 151 -9.74 4.28 -7.07
C PHE A 151 -9.91 2.79 -7.35
N VAL A 152 -9.38 1.93 -6.48
CA VAL A 152 -9.59 0.49 -6.58
C VAL A 152 -11.06 0.14 -6.37
N ALA A 153 -11.71 0.73 -5.36
CA ALA A 153 -13.13 0.47 -5.06
C ALA A 153 -14.08 0.96 -6.16
N GLU A 154 -13.72 2.06 -6.83
CA GLU A 154 -14.51 2.66 -7.91
C GLU A 154 -14.24 2.00 -9.28
N THR A 155 -13.50 0.89 -9.32
CA THR A 155 -13.25 0.11 -10.55
C THR A 155 -13.72 -1.36 -10.41
N PRO A 156 -15.05 -1.61 -10.31
CA PRO A 156 -15.57 -2.93 -9.92
C PRO A 156 -15.19 -4.05 -10.89
N ALA A 157 -15.21 -3.78 -12.20
CA ALA A 157 -14.86 -4.77 -13.23
C ALA A 157 -13.41 -5.25 -13.08
N ALA A 158 -12.50 -4.38 -12.64
CA ALA A 158 -11.11 -4.75 -12.45
C ALA A 158 -10.87 -5.45 -11.11
N LEU A 159 -11.72 -5.28 -10.09
CA LEU A 159 -11.58 -6.00 -8.81
C LEU A 159 -11.58 -7.53 -8.98
N LEU A 160 -12.26 -8.02 -10.02
CA LEU A 160 -12.25 -9.45 -10.40
C LEU A 160 -10.85 -9.96 -10.77
N ARG A 161 -9.91 -9.07 -11.12
CA ARG A 161 -8.51 -9.40 -11.44
C ARG A 161 -7.62 -9.51 -10.21
N LEU A 162 -8.08 -9.09 -9.03
CA LEU A 162 -7.33 -9.30 -7.81
C LEU A 162 -7.18 -10.80 -7.54
N PRO A 163 -6.06 -11.24 -6.95
CA PRO A 163 -5.86 -12.62 -6.53
C PRO A 163 -7.03 -13.11 -5.69
N THR A 164 -7.38 -14.38 -5.87
CA THR A 164 -8.51 -15.00 -5.16
C THR A 164 -8.30 -14.99 -3.65
N GLN A 165 -7.05 -15.08 -3.17
CA GLN A 165 -6.68 -15.03 -1.76
C GLN A 165 -5.30 -14.39 -1.52
N PHE A 166 -5.15 -13.75 -0.36
CA PHE A 166 -3.92 -13.19 0.22
C PHE A 166 -3.42 -14.11 1.34
N HIS A 167 -2.96 -15.31 0.96
CA HIS A 167 -2.66 -16.40 1.91
C HIS A 167 -1.60 -16.06 2.97
N ASN A 168 -0.62 -15.23 2.63
CA ASN A 168 0.48 -14.88 3.52
C ASN A 168 0.20 -13.63 4.36
N LEU A 169 -0.85 -12.88 4.05
CA LEU A 169 -1.13 -11.60 4.68
C LEU A 169 -1.56 -11.80 6.12
N ARG A 170 -0.77 -11.24 7.04
CA ARG A 170 -1.04 -11.28 8.49
C ARG A 170 -1.42 -9.90 9.01
N HIS A 171 -0.74 -8.85 8.55
CA HIS A 171 -0.99 -7.48 8.97
C HIS A 171 -1.43 -6.62 7.79
N LEU A 172 -2.62 -6.04 7.89
CA LEU A 172 -3.14 -5.10 6.91
C LEU A 172 -3.31 -3.73 7.58
N LYS A 173 -2.61 -2.72 7.08
CA LYS A 173 -2.78 -1.33 7.50
C LYS A 173 -3.41 -0.54 6.35
N LEU A 174 -4.59 0.02 6.58
CA LEU A 174 -5.30 0.83 5.61
C LEU A 174 -5.42 2.24 6.16
N PHE A 175 -4.97 3.22 5.40
CA PHE A 175 -5.41 4.59 5.60
C PHE A 175 -6.65 4.80 4.75
N THR A 176 -7.74 5.32 5.33
CA THR A 176 -9.04 5.36 4.65
C THR A 176 -9.81 6.66 4.91
N PHE A 177 -10.56 7.11 3.89
CA PHE A 177 -11.57 8.17 4.00
C PHE A 177 -12.90 7.66 4.60
N CYS A 178 -12.97 6.38 4.96
CA CYS A 178 -14.20 5.71 5.41
C CYS A 178 -15.39 5.79 4.43
N THR A 179 -15.19 6.19 3.18
CA THR A 179 -16.25 6.16 2.15
C THR A 179 -16.82 4.76 1.97
N SER A 180 -18.05 4.69 1.47
CA SER A 180 -18.76 3.44 1.18
C SER A 180 -17.91 2.50 0.34
N ALA A 181 -17.28 3.07 -0.69
CA ALA A 181 -16.37 2.38 -1.58
C ALA A 181 -15.14 1.84 -0.82
N SER A 182 -14.47 2.66 0.01
CA SER A 182 -13.29 2.25 0.78
C SER A 182 -13.60 1.15 1.81
N ILE A 183 -14.80 1.19 2.42
CA ILE A 183 -15.24 0.17 3.37
C ILE A 183 -15.58 -1.13 2.64
N CYS A 184 -16.29 -1.07 1.52
CA CYS A 184 -16.54 -2.23 0.67
C CYS A 184 -15.23 -2.92 0.24
N LEU A 185 -14.23 -2.13 -0.17
CA LEU A 185 -12.92 -2.67 -0.52
C LEU A 185 -12.19 -3.26 0.69
N THR A 186 -12.28 -2.62 1.85
CA THR A 186 -11.73 -3.15 3.10
C THR A 186 -12.35 -4.51 3.41
N ILE A 187 -13.68 -4.62 3.38
CA ILE A 187 -14.40 -5.88 3.57
C ILE A 187 -13.98 -6.91 2.52
N PHE A 188 -13.85 -6.52 1.25
CA PHE A 188 -13.40 -7.38 0.17
C PHE A 188 -12.00 -7.95 0.41
N LEU A 189 -11.04 -7.10 0.81
CA LEU A 189 -9.67 -7.52 1.15
C LEU A 189 -9.68 -8.46 2.36
N LEU A 190 -10.46 -8.15 3.39
CA LEU A 190 -10.60 -8.99 4.57
C LEU A 190 -11.11 -10.38 4.20
N LYS A 191 -12.13 -10.49 3.34
CA LYS A 191 -12.69 -11.78 2.90
C LYS A 191 -11.68 -12.65 2.18
N ARG A 192 -10.73 -12.03 1.49
CA ARG A 192 -9.69 -12.71 0.74
C ARG A 192 -8.43 -12.95 1.58
N SER A 193 -8.41 -12.59 2.86
CA SER A 193 -7.22 -12.68 3.72
C SER A 193 -7.43 -13.67 4.87
N PRO A 194 -7.41 -14.99 4.60
CA PRO A 194 -7.77 -16.01 5.59
C PRO A 194 -6.85 -16.08 6.81
N CYS A 195 -5.62 -15.57 6.69
CA CYS A 195 -4.61 -15.61 7.77
C CYS A 195 -4.38 -14.26 8.44
N LEU A 196 -5.25 -13.28 8.18
CA LEU A 196 -5.11 -11.92 8.70
C LEU A 196 -5.36 -11.90 10.22
N ASN A 197 -4.35 -11.55 11.00
CA ASN A 197 -4.44 -11.47 12.46
C ASN A 197 -4.46 -10.02 12.99
N LYS A 198 -3.97 -9.04 12.22
CA LYS A 198 -3.97 -7.63 12.60
C LYS A 198 -4.52 -6.75 11.48
N LEU A 199 -5.58 -6.01 11.79
CA LEU A 199 -6.09 -4.93 10.95
C LEU A 199 -5.85 -3.59 11.66
N VAL A 200 -5.20 -2.66 10.97
CA VAL A 200 -5.05 -1.26 11.41
C VAL A 200 -5.81 -0.39 10.43
N LEU A 201 -6.80 0.35 10.91
CA LEU A 201 -7.50 1.36 10.12
C LEU A 201 -7.12 2.74 10.65
N GLU A 202 -6.49 3.52 9.80
CA GLU A 202 -6.11 4.91 10.07
C GLU A 202 -7.04 5.83 9.30
N ILE A 203 -7.97 6.47 10.03
CA ILE A 203 -9.04 7.23 9.41
C ILE A 203 -8.54 8.65 9.10
N THR A 204 -8.83 9.12 7.89
CA THR A 204 -8.48 10.45 7.41
C THR A 204 -9.74 11.08 6.81
N ASN A 205 -10.52 11.83 7.60
CA ASN A 205 -11.81 12.48 7.25
C ASN A 205 -12.98 11.57 6.78
N GLU A 206 -14.21 12.10 6.93
CA GLU A 206 -15.50 11.39 7.03
C GLU A 206 -16.14 10.97 5.68
N ALA A 207 -16.73 9.78 5.61
CA ALA A 207 -17.74 9.43 4.58
C ALA A 207 -18.53 8.14 4.91
N GLU A 208 -19.72 8.01 4.26
CA GLU A 208 -20.86 7.10 4.54
C GLU A 208 -20.81 5.67 3.96
N LEU A 209 -21.67 4.73 4.41
CA LEU A 209 -21.55 3.25 4.31
C LEU A 209 -22.57 2.48 3.44
N PRO A 210 -22.25 1.22 3.07
CA PRO A 210 -23.21 0.13 2.85
C PRO A 210 -22.87 -1.16 3.67
N SER A 211 -23.85 -2.07 3.73
CA SER A 211 -23.95 -3.18 4.70
C SER A 211 -23.45 -4.56 4.26
N ASP A 212 -23.02 -5.30 5.30
CA ASP A 212 -22.95 -6.77 5.53
C ASP A 212 -22.04 -7.70 4.71
N SER A 213 -21.19 -8.44 5.45
CA SER A 213 -20.72 -9.81 5.13
C SER A 213 -19.68 -10.39 6.13
N VAL A 214 -19.35 -11.68 5.98
CA VAL A 214 -18.76 -12.59 6.99
C VAL A 214 -17.22 -12.70 6.92
N LEU A 215 -16.54 -12.79 8.08
CA LEU A 215 -15.07 -12.96 8.25
C LEU A 215 -14.79 -13.80 9.52
N CYS A 216 -13.76 -14.66 9.54
CA CYS A 216 -13.58 -15.69 10.59
C CYS A 216 -12.21 -15.73 11.32
N CYS A 217 -11.25 -14.83 11.07
CA CYS A 217 -9.84 -15.06 11.51
C CYS A 217 -9.15 -13.87 12.22
N LEU A 218 -9.85 -12.78 12.52
CA LEU A 218 -9.27 -11.53 13.00
C LEU A 218 -8.96 -11.60 14.50
N LYS A 219 -7.69 -11.36 14.90
CA LYS A 219 -7.26 -11.38 16.32
C LYS A 219 -7.10 -10.01 16.95
N SER A 220 -6.92 -8.96 16.15
CA SER A 220 -6.74 -7.61 16.67
C SER A 220 -7.19 -6.58 15.64
N VAL A 221 -7.90 -5.57 16.11
CA VAL A 221 -8.31 -4.40 15.35
C VAL A 221 -7.82 -3.17 16.07
N GLU A 222 -7.10 -2.32 15.35
CA GLU A 222 -6.63 -1.04 15.84
C GLU A 222 -7.27 0.06 14.99
N LEU A 223 -8.17 0.85 15.60
CA LEU A 223 -8.73 2.05 14.99
C LEU A 223 -7.96 3.26 15.52
N ARG A 224 -7.40 4.05 14.61
CA ARG A 224 -6.69 5.30 14.90
C ARG A 224 -7.44 6.48 14.29
N ASN A 225 -7.34 7.63 14.96
CA ASN A 225 -8.04 8.88 14.59
C ASN A 225 -9.57 8.76 14.58
N PHE A 226 -10.11 7.88 15.43
CA PHE A 226 -11.55 7.65 15.54
C PHE A 226 -12.25 8.88 16.14
N GLN A 227 -13.08 9.56 15.36
CA GLN A 227 -13.90 10.68 15.81
C GLN A 227 -15.29 10.28 16.32
N GLY A 228 -15.77 9.09 15.95
CA GLY A 228 -17.09 8.58 16.31
C GLY A 228 -18.20 9.05 15.36
N CYS A 229 -17.87 9.40 14.11
CA CYS A 229 -18.90 9.65 13.12
C CYS A 229 -19.67 8.35 12.81
N GLU A 230 -20.86 8.46 12.23
CA GLU A 230 -21.75 7.31 11.98
C GLU A 230 -21.03 6.15 11.27
N ASN A 231 -20.07 6.48 10.41
CA ASN A 231 -19.38 5.52 9.55
C ASN A 231 -18.31 4.75 10.28
N GLU A 232 -17.57 5.45 11.11
CA GLU A 232 -16.62 4.83 12.01
C GLU A 232 -17.34 3.96 13.05
N LEU A 233 -18.47 4.44 13.59
CA LEU A 233 -19.28 3.66 14.53
C LEU A 233 -19.87 2.42 13.89
N ASN A 234 -20.31 2.49 12.65
CA ASN A 234 -20.88 1.35 11.94
C ASN A 234 -19.81 0.36 11.48
N LEU A 235 -18.63 0.83 11.05
CA LEU A 235 -17.45 0.00 10.84
C LEU A 235 -17.03 -0.69 12.14
N LEU A 236 -17.02 0.03 13.26
CA LEU A 236 -16.76 -0.51 14.59
C LEU A 236 -17.82 -1.55 14.98
N LYS A 237 -19.12 -1.27 14.81
CA LYS A 237 -20.21 -2.24 15.04
C LYS A 237 -20.05 -3.48 14.15
N PHE A 238 -19.66 -3.29 12.90
CA PHE A 238 -19.38 -4.38 11.96
C PHE A 238 -18.23 -5.25 12.47
N LEU A 239 -17.13 -4.65 12.93
CA LEU A 239 -15.98 -5.38 13.47
C LEU A 239 -16.32 -6.06 14.81
N LEU A 240 -17.03 -5.37 15.71
CA LEU A 240 -17.42 -5.86 17.04
C LEU A 240 -18.40 -7.03 16.99
N LYS A 241 -19.42 -6.99 16.11
CA LYS A 241 -20.34 -8.12 15.90
C LYS A 241 -19.63 -9.41 15.46
N LYS A 242 -18.32 -9.35 15.12
CA LYS A 242 -17.53 -10.48 14.62
C LYS A 242 -16.48 -10.97 15.61
N CYS A 243 -15.94 -10.09 16.46
CA CYS A 243 -15.04 -10.50 17.55
C CYS A 243 -15.76 -11.30 18.65
N ILE A 244 -17.08 -11.12 18.83
CA ILE A 244 -17.88 -11.80 19.88
C ILE A 244 -18.11 -13.30 19.58
N GLY A 245 -17.67 -13.82 18.41
CA GLY A 245 -17.58 -15.27 18.16
C GLY A 245 -16.32 -15.93 18.72
N LEU A 246 -15.45 -15.18 19.39
CA LEU A 246 -14.27 -15.67 20.11
C LEU A 246 -14.71 -15.96 21.55
N GLY A 247 -14.48 -17.19 22.02
CA GLY A 247 -15.09 -17.78 23.22
C GLY A 247 -15.01 -16.95 24.50
N GLU A 248 -16.00 -17.19 25.36
CA GLU A 248 -16.33 -16.51 26.62
C GLU A 248 -15.25 -16.54 27.73
N ASP A 249 -14.01 -16.96 27.46
CA ASP A 249 -13.01 -17.23 28.51
C ASP A 249 -11.87 -16.21 28.64
N ASP A 250 -11.73 -15.23 27.74
CA ASP A 250 -10.67 -14.23 27.86
C ASP A 250 -11.23 -12.87 28.28
N HIS A 251 -11.02 -12.55 29.56
CA HIS A 251 -11.40 -11.30 30.21
C HIS A 251 -11.19 -10.05 29.33
N HIS A 252 -12.30 -9.45 28.88
CA HIS A 252 -12.32 -8.19 28.16
C HIS A 252 -11.95 -7.02 29.10
N PHE A 253 -10.71 -6.54 29.02
CA PHE A 253 -10.28 -5.34 29.72
C PHE A 253 -10.41 -4.11 28.82
N TYR A 254 -11.46 -3.33 29.06
CA TYR A 254 -11.62 -1.98 28.52
C TYR A 254 -10.77 -1.01 29.33
N LYS A 255 -9.77 -0.37 28.72
CA LYS A 255 -9.03 0.71 29.38
C LYS A 255 -9.03 1.97 28.51
N MET A 256 -9.83 2.94 28.94
CA MET A 256 -9.77 4.32 28.48
C MET A 256 -8.93 5.12 29.46
N ALA A 257 -7.75 5.61 29.05
CA ALA A 257 -7.05 6.67 29.76
C ALA A 257 -6.08 7.42 28.84
N ASN A 258 -6.12 8.75 28.96
CA ASN A 258 -5.47 9.79 28.16
C ASN A 258 -4.22 10.34 28.89
N PRO A 259 -3.13 10.67 28.16
CA PRO A 259 -2.64 12.07 28.15
C PRO A 259 -1.92 12.40 26.81
N TYR A 260 -2.49 12.99 25.75
CA TYR A 260 -3.06 14.35 25.63
C TYR A 260 -4.09 14.48 24.46
N GLY A 261 -4.90 13.44 24.20
CA GLY A 261 -6.12 13.52 23.39
C GLY A 261 -6.08 12.81 22.04
N GLU A 262 -5.24 11.80 21.85
CA GLU A 262 -5.32 10.88 20.70
C GLU A 262 -6.24 9.69 21.07
N LYS A 263 -7.36 9.57 20.35
CA LYS A 263 -8.32 8.46 20.54
C LYS A 263 -7.79 7.19 19.88
N HIS A 264 -7.19 6.31 20.69
CA HIS A 264 -6.82 4.96 20.30
C HIS A 264 -7.90 3.98 20.76
N VAL A 265 -8.49 3.22 19.82
CA VAL A 265 -9.34 2.08 20.15
C VAL A 265 -8.61 0.82 19.69
N THR A 266 -8.15 0.02 20.66
CA THR A 266 -7.57 -1.30 20.39
C THR A 266 -8.57 -2.35 20.85
N ILE A 267 -9.00 -3.20 19.93
CA ILE A 267 -9.82 -4.38 20.19
C ILE A 267 -8.85 -5.55 20.12
N GLN A 268 -8.53 -6.13 21.28
CA GLN A 268 -7.79 -7.38 21.41
C GLN A 268 -8.77 -8.54 21.46
#